data_AF-A0A355FY72-F1
#
_entry.id   AF-A0A355FY72-F1
#
_cell.length_a   1.000
_cell.length_b   1.000
_cell.length_c   1.000
_cell.angle_alpha   90.00
_cell.angle_beta   90.00
_cell.angle_gamma   90.00
#
_symmetry.space_group_name_H-M   'P 1'
#
loop_
_entity.id
_entity.type
_entity.pdbx_description
1 polymer ?
#
loop_
_entity_poly.entity_id
_entity_poly.type
_entity_poly.pdbx_seq_one_letter_code
_entity_poly.pdbx_strand_id
1 'polypeptide(L)'
;MNMKKLRILVIEDSKIHQESARATLEGHIVVIAETFHDGMSWIVNGYSSAKREQEGKTTFDVVLTDMMLPVDLGSLSMADRRKFPEGTLAPYGFSLALRAAQEGIPFVAMVSQGNHHADPVCHSLDYLGGPSYQGHPPILNVNGGRVIFTHAPTTKNGAKDWGMILRDLIGDQ
;
A
#
# COMPACT_ATOMS: atom_id res chain seq x y z
N MET A 1 -16.16 14.24 -15.54
CA MET A 1 -16.05 12.85 -16.04
C MET A 1 -16.30 11.93 -14.87
N ASN A 2 -17.14 10.90 -15.02
CA ASN A 2 -17.24 9.86 -14.00
C ASN A 2 -15.97 8.99 -14.11
N MET A 3 -15.07 9.09 -13.13
CA MET A 3 -13.95 8.16 -13.03
C MET A 3 -14.51 6.74 -12.91
N LYS A 4 -13.88 5.79 -13.60
CA LYS A 4 -14.21 4.37 -13.46
C LYS A 4 -14.12 3.99 -11.98
N LYS A 5 -15.19 3.38 -11.46
CA LYS A 5 -15.20 2.85 -10.09
C LYS A 5 -14.18 1.71 -9.99
N LEU A 6 -13.24 1.82 -9.06
CA LEU A 6 -12.13 0.88 -8.86
C LEU A 6 -12.34 0.08 -7.57
N ARG A 7 -11.76 -1.11 -7.51
CA ARG A 7 -11.61 -1.91 -6.29
C ARG A 7 -10.20 -1.74 -5.76
N ILE A 8 -10.08 -1.16 -4.57
CA ILE A 8 -8.81 -0.73 -3.97
C ILE A 8 -8.62 -1.47 -2.66
N LEU A 9 -7.48 -2.14 -2.52
CA LEU A 9 -7.01 -2.65 -1.24
C LEU A 9 -6.05 -1.62 -0.62
N VAL A 10 -6.34 -1.18 0.59
CA VAL A 10 -5.45 -0.34 1.40
C VAL A 10 -4.90 -1.17 2.55
N ILE A 11 -3.58 -1.20 2.71
CA ILE A 11 -2.91 -1.93 3.80
C ILE A 11 -2.26 -0.89 4.71
N GLU A 12 -2.87 -0.65 5.87
CA GLU A 12 -2.56 0.48 6.74
C GLU A 12 -3.07 0.18 8.15
N ASP A 13 -2.21 0.24 9.17
CA ASP A 13 -2.52 -0.08 10.56
C ASP A 13 -3.06 1.14 11.33
N SER A 14 -2.67 2.35 10.94
CA SER A 14 -3.03 3.59 11.64
C SER A 14 -4.46 4.04 11.34
N LYS A 15 -5.30 4.16 12.38
CA LYS A 15 -6.72 4.55 12.23
C LYS A 15 -6.93 5.89 11.52
N ILE A 16 -6.12 6.89 11.80
CA ILE A 16 -6.20 8.20 11.12
C ILE A 16 -5.91 8.08 9.61
N HIS A 17 -4.99 7.21 9.22
CA HIS A 17 -4.68 6.97 7.80
C HIS A 17 -5.73 6.09 7.12
N GLN A 18 -6.31 5.13 7.84
CA GLN A 18 -7.45 4.33 7.36
C GLN A 18 -8.70 5.19 7.13
N GLU A 19 -9.01 6.12 8.04
CA GLU A 19 -10.11 7.06 7.89
C GLU A 19 -9.89 7.99 6.69
N SER A 20 -8.67 8.50 6.54
CA SER A 20 -8.27 9.28 5.37
C SER A 20 -8.43 8.49 4.07
N ALA A 21 -8.10 7.19 4.05
CA ALA A 21 -8.30 6.34 2.88
C ALA A 21 -9.78 6.29 2.47
N ARG A 22 -10.68 6.09 3.45
CA ARG A 22 -12.13 6.08 3.16
C ARG A 22 -12.64 7.42 2.64
N ALA A 23 -12.13 8.52 3.18
CA ALA A 23 -12.55 9.86 2.78
C ALA A 23 -12.00 10.26 1.39
N THR A 24 -10.71 10.06 1.16
CA THR A 24 -10.02 10.52 -0.06
C THR A 24 -10.24 9.60 -1.26
N LEU A 25 -10.65 8.35 -1.04
CA LEU A 25 -10.98 7.36 -2.08
C LEU A 25 -12.50 7.19 -2.25
N GLU A 26 -13.29 8.18 -1.84
CA GLU A 26 -14.74 8.19 -2.04
C GLU A 26 -15.11 7.93 -3.51
N GLY A 27 -16.16 7.14 -3.72
CA GLY A 27 -16.60 6.72 -5.06
C GLY A 27 -15.99 5.40 -5.53
N HIS A 28 -14.90 4.93 -4.93
CA HIS A 28 -14.31 3.61 -5.17
C HIS A 28 -14.84 2.55 -4.18
N ILE A 29 -14.52 1.27 -4.42
CA ILE A 29 -14.75 0.17 -3.48
C ILE A 29 -13.45 -0.03 -2.71
N VAL A 30 -13.43 0.36 -1.44
CA VAL A 30 -12.23 0.30 -0.59
C VAL A 30 -12.34 -0.85 0.39
N VAL A 31 -11.32 -1.72 0.40
CA VAL A 31 -11.09 -2.74 1.44
C VAL A 31 -9.85 -2.33 2.21
N ILE A 32 -9.91 -2.40 3.55
CA ILE A 32 -8.76 -2.10 4.41
C ILE A 32 -8.28 -3.38 5.08
N ALA A 33 -6.98 -3.63 4.97
CA ALA A 33 -6.24 -4.61 5.75
C ALA A 33 -5.40 -3.87 6.80
N GLU A 34 -5.56 -4.24 8.07
CA GLU A 34 -4.91 -3.52 9.17
C GLU A 34 -3.51 -4.08 9.50
N THR A 35 -3.19 -5.25 8.95
CA THR A 35 -1.95 -5.97 9.26
C THR A 35 -1.25 -6.46 7.99
N PHE A 36 0.05 -6.72 8.11
CA PHE A 36 0.83 -7.39 7.06
C PHE A 36 0.19 -8.72 6.63
N HIS A 37 -0.22 -9.54 7.61
CA HIS A 37 -0.84 -10.84 7.37
C HIS A 37 -2.11 -10.73 6.54
N ASP A 38 -3.02 -9.83 6.93
CA ASP A 38 -4.28 -9.61 6.22
C ASP A 38 -4.01 -9.09 4.81
N GLY A 39 -3.10 -8.12 4.67
CA GLY A 39 -2.70 -7.57 3.39
C GLY A 39 -2.18 -8.66 2.43
N MET A 40 -1.29 -9.51 2.92
CA MET A 40 -0.75 -10.64 2.15
C MET A 40 -1.85 -11.66 1.80
N SER A 41 -2.76 -11.96 2.73
CA SER A 41 -3.88 -12.86 2.49
C SER A 41 -4.82 -12.31 1.41
N TRP A 42 -5.11 -11.01 1.41
CA TRP A 42 -5.91 -10.37 0.35
C TRP A 42 -5.21 -10.42 -1.01
N ILE A 43 -3.91 -10.15 -1.06
CA ILE A 43 -3.11 -10.18 -2.29
C ILE A 43 -3.10 -11.60 -2.88
N VAL A 44 -2.71 -12.60 -2.08
CA VAL A 44 -2.51 -13.97 -2.57
C VAL A 44 -3.83 -14.70 -2.76
N ASN A 45 -4.74 -14.63 -1.77
CA ASN A 45 -5.91 -15.49 -1.70
C ASN A 45 -7.22 -14.81 -2.12
N GLY A 46 -7.28 -13.47 -2.19
CA GLY A 46 -8.46 -12.71 -2.63
C GLY A 46 -9.78 -13.05 -1.92
N TYR A 47 -9.73 -13.66 -0.73
CA TYR A 47 -10.84 -14.35 -0.05
C TYR A 47 -11.48 -15.46 -0.90
N SER A 48 -10.82 -16.62 -0.91
CA SER A 48 -11.27 -17.93 -1.41
C SER A 48 -11.27 -18.14 -2.94
N SER A 49 -10.46 -19.10 -3.33
CA SER A 49 -10.20 -19.66 -4.65
C SER A 49 -11.40 -20.33 -5.34
N ALA A 50 -12.61 -20.30 -4.78
CA ALA A 50 -13.81 -20.87 -5.42
C ALA A 50 -14.51 -19.89 -6.39
N LYS A 51 -14.25 -18.58 -6.28
CA LYS A 51 -14.83 -17.55 -7.18
C LYS A 51 -13.87 -17.05 -8.26
N ARG A 52 -12.58 -17.38 -8.17
CA ARG A 52 -11.55 -16.91 -9.12
C ARG A 52 -11.71 -17.53 -10.52
N GLU A 53 -12.18 -18.77 -10.62
CA GLU A 53 -12.33 -19.47 -11.91
C GLU A 53 -13.55 -19.03 -12.73
N GLN A 54 -14.61 -18.51 -12.10
CA GLN A 54 -15.82 -18.10 -12.84
C GLN A 54 -15.74 -16.70 -13.47
N GLU A 55 -14.84 -15.83 -13.01
CA GLU A 55 -14.82 -14.42 -13.44
C GLU A 55 -13.47 -13.90 -13.97
N GLY A 56 -12.39 -14.70 -13.94
CA GLY A 56 -11.13 -14.39 -14.61
C GLY A 56 -10.46 -13.07 -14.19
N LYS A 57 -10.74 -12.57 -12.99
CA LYS A 57 -10.26 -11.26 -12.50
C LYS A 57 -9.47 -11.38 -11.22
N THR A 58 -8.33 -10.70 -11.19
CA THR A 58 -7.70 -10.24 -9.95
C THR A 58 -8.72 -9.37 -9.19
N THR A 59 -8.84 -9.56 -7.88
CA THR A 59 -9.97 -8.99 -7.10
C THR A 59 -9.85 -7.48 -6.85
N PHE A 60 -8.69 -6.88 -7.12
CA PHE A 60 -8.40 -5.46 -6.93
C PHE A 60 -7.75 -4.87 -8.18
N ASP A 61 -8.18 -3.66 -8.54
CA ASP A 61 -7.54 -2.85 -9.58
C ASP A 61 -6.29 -2.16 -9.01
N VAL A 62 -6.28 -1.86 -7.71
CA VAL A 62 -5.25 -1.07 -7.04
C VAL A 62 -4.90 -1.66 -5.67
N VAL A 63 -3.60 -1.68 -5.32
CA VAL A 63 -3.11 -1.89 -3.95
C VAL A 63 -2.33 -0.66 -3.48
N LEU A 64 -2.71 -0.09 -2.34
CA LEU A 64 -2.01 1.00 -1.67
C LEU A 64 -1.56 0.50 -0.30
N THR A 65 -0.26 0.44 -0.05
CA THR A 65 0.28 -0.05 1.23
C THR A 65 1.07 1.02 1.95
N ASP A 66 0.97 1.05 3.27
CA ASP A 66 1.98 1.70 4.09
C ASP A 66 3.34 1.01 3.93
N MET A 67 4.40 1.77 4.17
CA MET A 67 5.77 1.27 4.19
C MET A 67 6.06 0.48 5.47
N MET A 68 5.67 0.98 6.64
CA MET A 68 6.13 0.54 7.96
C MET A 68 4.98 -0.04 8.79
N LEU A 69 4.74 -1.35 8.66
CA LEU A 69 3.69 -2.03 9.42
C LEU A 69 4.27 -2.68 10.68
N PRO A 70 3.45 -2.90 11.73
CA PRO A 70 3.86 -3.70 12.88
C PRO A 70 4.35 -5.09 12.48
N VAL A 71 5.43 -5.56 13.12
CA VAL A 71 5.97 -6.91 12.93
C VAL A 71 4.86 -7.94 13.18
N ASP A 72 4.64 -8.82 12.20
CA ASP A 72 3.71 -9.93 12.35
C ASP A 72 4.34 -11.02 13.21
N LEU A 73 4.21 -10.86 14.53
CA LEU A 73 4.70 -11.84 15.51
C LEU A 73 4.07 -13.22 15.28
N GLY A 74 2.86 -13.30 14.72
CA GLY A 74 2.17 -14.56 14.41
C GLY A 74 2.97 -15.44 13.45
N SER A 75 3.63 -14.83 12.48
CA SER A 75 4.47 -15.50 11.48
C SER A 75 5.86 -15.94 11.98
N LEU A 76 6.29 -15.43 13.15
CA LEU A 76 7.62 -15.70 13.70
C LEU A 76 7.64 -16.90 14.65
N SER A 77 8.79 -17.56 14.72
CA SER A 77 9.07 -18.58 15.74
C SER A 77 8.99 -17.99 17.15
N MET A 78 8.66 -18.81 18.16
CA MET A 78 8.60 -18.34 19.55
C MET A 78 9.93 -17.77 20.07
N ALA A 79 11.07 -18.26 19.57
CA ALA A 79 12.39 -17.74 19.92
C ALA A 79 12.63 -16.35 19.30
N ASP A 80 12.12 -16.11 18.08
CA ASP A 80 12.30 -14.84 17.38
C ASP A 80 11.33 -13.76 17.86
N ARG A 81 10.10 -14.11 18.27
CA ARG A 81 9.14 -13.16 18.84
C ARG A 81 9.72 -12.33 19.98
N ARG A 82 10.58 -12.94 20.82
CA ARG A 82 11.22 -12.27 21.97
C ARG A 82 12.22 -11.19 21.56
N LYS A 83 12.66 -11.17 20.31
CA LYS A 83 13.62 -10.18 19.77
C LYS A 83 12.93 -8.88 19.36
N PHE A 84 11.61 -8.88 19.22
CA PHE A 84 10.84 -7.75 18.73
C PHE A 84 9.87 -7.30 19.83
N PRO A 85 10.15 -6.16 20.50
CA PRO A 85 9.17 -5.53 21.37
C PRO A 85 7.82 -5.31 20.67
N GLU A 86 6.74 -5.30 21.45
CA GLU A 86 5.41 -4.98 20.91
C GLU A 86 5.43 -3.61 20.23
N GLY A 87 4.77 -3.50 19.07
CA GLY A 87 4.75 -2.28 18.26
C GLY A 87 6.03 -2.03 17.45
N THR A 88 7.00 -2.95 17.43
CA THR A 88 8.14 -2.85 16.50
C THR A 88 7.62 -2.80 15.07
N LEU A 89 8.07 -1.81 14.30
CA LEU A 89 7.70 -1.63 12.89
C LEU A 89 8.74 -2.28 11.97
N ALA A 90 8.29 -2.78 10.82
CA ALA A 90 9.12 -3.33 9.77
C ALA A 90 8.69 -2.79 8.39
N PRO A 91 9.61 -2.65 7.43
CA PRO A 91 9.35 -2.09 6.10
C PRO A 91 8.61 -3.09 5.18
N TYR A 92 7.52 -3.68 5.65
CA TYR A 92 6.76 -4.69 4.93
C TYR A 92 6.09 -4.19 3.66
N GLY A 93 5.90 -2.87 3.50
CA GLY A 93 5.32 -2.30 2.29
C GLY A 93 6.04 -2.70 1.01
N PHE A 94 7.37 -2.91 1.06
CA PHE A 94 8.14 -3.34 -0.11
C PHE A 94 7.72 -4.73 -0.60
N SER A 95 7.65 -5.71 0.32
CA SER A 95 7.30 -7.07 -0.05
C SER A 95 5.84 -7.18 -0.48
N LEU A 96 4.94 -6.42 0.16
CA LEU A 96 3.53 -6.32 -0.23
C LEU A 96 3.38 -5.74 -1.64
N ALA A 97 4.07 -4.64 -1.95
CA ALA A 97 3.98 -3.99 -3.26
C ALA A 97 4.52 -4.90 -4.39
N LEU A 98 5.69 -5.49 -4.18
CA LEU A 98 6.27 -6.41 -5.16
C LEU A 98 5.41 -7.66 -5.35
N ARG A 99 4.86 -8.23 -4.27
CA ARG A 99 3.97 -9.39 -4.37
C ARG A 99 2.66 -9.04 -5.08
N ALA A 100 2.06 -7.88 -4.78
CA ALA A 100 0.86 -7.41 -5.48
C ALA A 100 1.09 -7.31 -6.99
N ALA A 101 2.21 -6.73 -7.41
CA ALA A 101 2.58 -6.66 -8.83
C ALA A 101 2.82 -8.06 -9.43
N GLN A 102 3.44 -8.98 -8.69
CA GLN A 102 3.61 -10.38 -9.11
C GLN A 102 2.30 -11.12 -9.32
N GLU A 103 1.27 -10.83 -8.50
CA GLU A 103 -0.09 -11.36 -8.66
C GLU A 103 -0.89 -10.67 -9.79
N GLY A 104 -0.24 -9.80 -10.58
CA GLY A 104 -0.83 -9.15 -11.74
C GLY A 104 -1.74 -7.97 -11.40
N ILE A 105 -1.60 -7.38 -10.21
CA ILE A 105 -2.36 -6.17 -9.84
C ILE A 105 -1.83 -4.99 -10.68
N PRO A 106 -2.69 -4.29 -11.45
CA PRO A 106 -2.22 -3.31 -12.44
C PRO A 106 -1.57 -2.06 -11.84
N PHE A 107 -2.05 -1.62 -10.69
CA PHE A 107 -1.63 -0.37 -10.05
C PHE A 107 -1.26 -0.63 -8.59
N VAL A 108 -0.02 -0.33 -8.21
CA VAL A 108 0.47 -0.55 -6.86
C VAL A 108 1.23 0.67 -6.36
N ALA A 109 0.97 1.09 -5.13
CA ALA A 109 1.77 2.10 -4.44
C ALA A 109 2.18 1.62 -3.05
N MET A 110 3.43 1.84 -2.69
CA MET A 110 3.87 1.86 -1.30
C MET A 110 4.17 3.30 -0.90
N VAL A 111 3.61 3.70 0.23
CA VAL A 111 3.58 5.09 0.67
C VAL A 111 4.17 5.18 2.07
N SER A 112 5.29 5.89 2.20
CA SER A 112 5.87 6.17 3.51
C SER A 112 5.15 7.29 4.24
N GLN A 113 5.23 7.28 5.57
CA GLN A 113 4.94 8.46 6.35
C GLN A 113 6.08 9.47 6.12
N GLY A 114 5.75 10.64 5.55
CA GLY A 114 6.70 11.58 4.91
C GLY A 114 7.68 12.32 5.83
N ASN A 115 8.31 11.64 6.78
CA ASN A 115 9.40 12.19 7.58
C ASN A 115 10.72 11.45 7.24
N HIS A 116 11.41 11.88 6.18
CA HIS A 116 12.70 11.30 5.77
C HIS A 116 13.80 11.45 6.84
N HIS A 117 13.60 12.29 7.86
CA HIS A 117 14.55 12.45 8.98
C HIS A 117 14.35 11.38 10.06
N ALA A 118 13.31 10.55 9.99
CA ALA A 118 12.95 9.61 11.04
C ALA A 118 13.44 8.17 10.84
N ASP A 119 13.67 7.74 9.59
CA ASP A 119 13.95 6.33 9.29
C ASP A 119 14.88 6.17 8.06
N PRO A 120 15.98 5.38 8.15
CA PRO A 120 16.89 5.15 7.02
C PRO A 120 16.22 4.57 5.77
N VAL A 121 15.17 3.76 5.94
CA VAL A 121 14.38 3.21 4.83
C VAL A 121 13.54 4.32 4.19
N CYS A 122 12.98 5.23 4.99
CA CYS A 122 12.29 6.41 4.44
C CYS A 122 13.25 7.27 3.60
N HIS A 123 14.45 7.56 4.13
CA HIS A 123 15.48 8.31 3.39
C HIS A 123 15.93 7.59 2.11
N SER A 124 15.88 6.25 2.07
CA SER A 124 16.22 5.50 0.87
C SER A 124 15.26 5.79 -0.31
N LEU A 125 14.03 6.23 -0.04
CA LEU A 125 13.07 6.63 -1.08
C LEU A 125 13.50 7.90 -1.82
N ASP A 126 14.34 8.75 -1.20
CA ASP A 126 14.86 9.97 -1.82
C ASP A 126 15.65 9.66 -3.09
N TYR A 127 16.27 8.48 -3.15
CA TYR A 127 17.02 8.00 -4.32
C TYR A 127 16.12 7.53 -5.46
N LEU A 128 14.84 7.29 -5.19
CA LEU A 128 13.86 6.94 -6.21
C LEU A 128 13.16 8.20 -6.73
N GLY A 129 12.61 9.04 -5.83
CA GLY A 129 11.68 10.11 -6.20
C GLY A 129 12.00 11.49 -5.63
N GLY A 130 13.17 11.67 -5.00
CA GLY A 130 13.55 12.91 -4.32
C GLY A 130 13.06 12.99 -2.87
N PRO A 131 13.51 14.01 -2.10
CA PRO A 131 13.43 14.03 -0.64
C PRO A 131 12.02 14.24 -0.06
N SER A 132 11.00 14.37 -0.88
CA SER A 132 9.64 14.63 -0.42
C SER A 132 8.65 14.27 -1.53
N TYR A 133 7.37 14.27 -1.19
CA TYR A 133 6.35 14.16 -2.23
C TYR A 133 6.36 15.42 -3.10
N GLN A 134 6.76 15.28 -4.37
CA GLN A 134 6.84 16.36 -5.34
C GLN A 134 5.71 16.34 -6.39
N GLY A 135 4.73 15.42 -6.23
CA GLY A 135 3.81 15.05 -7.30
C GLY A 135 4.52 14.25 -8.39
N HIS A 136 3.76 13.44 -9.15
CA HIS A 136 4.29 12.62 -10.25
C HIS A 136 5.49 11.73 -9.86
N PRO A 137 5.34 10.84 -8.85
CA PRO A 137 6.40 9.93 -8.46
C PRO A 137 6.85 9.04 -9.63
N PRO A 138 8.14 8.66 -9.67
CA PRO A 138 8.65 7.75 -10.69
C PRO A 138 7.86 6.44 -10.73
N ILE A 139 7.49 6.03 -11.93
CA ILE A 139 6.71 4.82 -12.17
C ILE A 139 7.66 3.70 -12.60
N LEU A 140 7.66 2.63 -11.82
CA LEU A 140 8.37 1.40 -12.15
C LEU A 140 7.40 0.44 -12.82
N ASN A 141 7.87 -0.24 -13.87
CA ASN A 141 7.16 -1.39 -14.43
C ASN A 141 7.66 -2.66 -13.75
N VAL A 142 6.79 -3.32 -12.99
CA VAL A 142 7.08 -4.60 -12.33
C VAL A 142 6.04 -5.61 -12.79
N ASN A 143 6.46 -6.63 -13.53
CA ASN A 143 5.59 -7.66 -14.10
C ASN A 143 4.38 -7.08 -14.88
N GLY A 144 4.57 -5.96 -15.59
CA GLY A 144 3.50 -5.29 -16.34
C GLY A 144 2.61 -4.37 -15.50
N GLY A 145 2.74 -4.39 -14.17
CA GLY A 145 2.07 -3.45 -13.28
C GLY A 145 2.83 -2.13 -13.14
N ARG A 146 2.09 -1.04 -12.93
CA ARG A 146 2.63 0.28 -12.58
C ARG A 146 2.80 0.34 -11.07
N VAL A 147 4.05 0.49 -10.61
CA VAL A 147 4.42 0.51 -9.20
C VAL A 147 5.07 1.85 -8.87
N ILE A 148 4.63 2.49 -7.78
CA ILE A 148 5.28 3.69 -7.23
C ILE A 148 5.73 3.45 -5.78
N PHE A 149 6.90 3.97 -5.46
CA PHE A 149 7.44 4.04 -4.11
C PHE A 149 7.63 5.52 -3.79
N THR A 150 6.90 6.05 -2.81
CA THR A 150 6.86 7.50 -2.61
C THR A 150 6.59 7.91 -1.15
N HIS A 151 6.89 9.16 -0.84
CA HIS A 151 6.43 9.80 0.39
C HIS A 151 4.94 10.16 0.28
N ALA A 152 4.23 10.13 1.39
CA ALA A 152 2.84 10.55 1.41
C ALA A 152 2.69 12.07 1.18
N PRO A 153 1.81 12.52 0.26
CA PRO A 153 1.12 13.79 0.45
C PRO A 153 0.27 13.69 1.73
N THR A 154 0.11 14.81 2.43
CA THR A 154 -0.66 14.86 3.69
C THR A 154 -1.88 15.75 3.56
N THR A 155 -2.99 15.29 4.14
CA THR A 155 -4.20 16.08 4.35
C THR A 155 -3.95 17.14 5.42
N LYS A 156 -4.90 18.08 5.58
CA LYS A 156 -4.82 19.13 6.62
C LYS A 156 -4.66 18.60 8.05
N ASN A 157 -5.08 17.36 8.31
CA ASN A 157 -5.00 16.72 9.62
C ASN A 157 -3.73 15.86 9.79
N GLY A 158 -2.78 15.94 8.85
CA GLY A 158 -1.53 15.16 8.88
C GLY A 158 -1.69 13.70 8.46
N ALA A 159 -2.89 13.27 8.04
CA ALA A 159 -3.12 11.93 7.50
C ALA A 159 -2.62 11.83 6.05
N LYS A 160 -2.23 10.66 5.56
CA LYS A 160 -1.88 10.45 4.15
C LYS A 160 -3.06 10.77 3.22
N ASP A 161 -2.81 11.44 2.11
CA ASP A 161 -3.81 11.67 1.05
C ASP A 161 -3.72 10.55 0.00
N TRP A 162 -4.48 9.48 0.23
CA TRP A 162 -4.50 8.32 -0.66
C TRP A 162 -5.12 8.61 -2.02
N GLY A 163 -6.05 9.58 -2.08
CA GLY A 163 -6.65 10.02 -3.32
C GLY A 163 -5.64 10.70 -4.25
N MET A 164 -4.73 11.51 -3.71
CA MET A 164 -3.60 12.06 -4.47
C MET A 164 -2.69 10.95 -5.00
N ILE A 165 -2.31 10.01 -4.14
CA ILE A 165 -1.51 8.85 -4.55
C ILE A 165 -2.18 8.06 -5.67
N LEU A 166 -3.49 7.79 -5.55
CA LEU A 166 -4.24 7.08 -6.59
C LEU A 166 -4.20 7.82 -7.93
N ARG A 167 -4.46 9.14 -7.93
CA ARG A 167 -4.44 9.96 -9.15
C ARG A 167 -3.09 9.91 -9.85
N ASP A 168 -2.01 10.08 -9.11
CA ASP A 168 -0.65 9.99 -9.65
C ASP A 168 -0.32 8.61 -10.20
N LEU A 169 -0.77 7.57 -9.51
CA LEU A 169 -0.51 6.18 -9.89
C LEU A 169 -1.22 5.80 -11.19
N ILE A 170 -2.49 6.19 -11.36
CA ILE A 170 -3.28 5.83 -12.54
C ILE A 170 -3.06 6.80 -13.71
N GLY A 171 -2.67 8.05 -13.42
CA GLY A 171 -2.55 9.14 -14.38
C GLY A 171 -3.90 9.62 -14.91
N ASP A 172 -3.88 10.57 -15.86
CA ASP A 172 -5.08 10.92 -16.63
C ASP A 172 -5.47 9.73 -17.53
N GLN A 173 -6.58 9.06 -17.20
CA GLN A 173 -7.18 8.00 -18.02
C GLN A 173 -8.41 8.49 -18.77
#